data_AF-A0A920GP01-F1
#
_entry.id   AF-A0A920GP01-F1
#
_cell.length_a   1.000
_cell.length_b   1.000
_cell.length_c   1.000
_cell.angle_alpha   90.00
_cell.angle_beta   90.00
_cell.angle_gamma   90.00
#
_symmetry.space_group_name_H-M   'P 1'
#
loop_
_entity.id
_entity.type
_entity.pdbx_description
1 polymer ?
#
loop_
_entity_poly.entity_id
_entity_poly.type
_entity_poly.pdbx_seq_one_letter_code
_entity_poly.pdbx_strand_id
1 'polypeptide(L)'
;MNAKGAAAILMEVDTGRIISLASLPDFDPNHRPKLPSRGSAAESPLFNKAIQGVYELGSTFKIFTVAQALELGLVDPKLRSIQKVP
;
A
#
# COMPACT_ATOMS: atom_id res chain seq x y z
N MET A 1 17.22 -14.13 -0.16
CA MET A 1 16.21 -13.12 -0.57
C MET A 1 16.13 -12.10 0.54
N ASN A 2 16.60 -10.87 0.32
CA ASN A 2 16.48 -9.77 1.30
C ASN A 2 15.56 -8.70 0.72
N ALA A 3 14.52 -8.32 1.44
CA ALA A 3 13.62 -7.25 1.01
C ALA A 3 14.36 -5.90 1.03
N LYS A 4 14.14 -5.06 0.01
CA LYS A 4 14.73 -3.70 -0.05
C LYS A 4 14.10 -2.71 0.94
N GLY A 5 12.92 -3.04 1.47
CA GLY A 5 12.18 -2.22 2.42
C GLY A 5 10.74 -2.70 2.59
N ALA A 6 10.02 -2.08 3.51
CA ALA A 6 8.61 -2.36 3.80
C ALA A 6 7.91 -1.12 4.32
N ALA A 7 6.58 -1.11 4.27
CA ALA A 7 5.75 -0.08 4.90
C ALA A 7 4.45 -0.71 5.43
N ALA A 8 3.93 -0.17 6.52
CA ALA A 8 2.65 -0.58 7.10
C ALA A 8 1.94 0.61 7.74
N ILE A 9 0.60 0.64 7.62
CA ILE A 9 -0.27 1.62 8.27
C ILE A 9 -1.39 0.84 8.97
N LEU A 10 -1.58 1.08 10.26
CA LEU A 10 -2.72 0.59 11.03
C LEU A 10 -3.64 1.78 11.37
N MET A 11 -4.90 1.69 10.97
CA MET A 11 -5.86 2.80 11.04
C MET A 11 -7.19 2.34 11.62
N GLU A 12 -7.79 3.19 12.45
CA GLU A 12 -9.18 3.07 12.87
C GLU A 12 -10.10 3.53 11.74
N VAL A 13 -10.96 2.62 11.24
CA VAL A 13 -11.72 2.84 10.01
C VAL A 13 -12.76 3.95 10.12
N ASP A 14 -13.40 4.10 11.27
CA ASP A 14 -14.51 5.04 11.46
C ASP A 14 -14.05 6.50 11.58
N THR A 15 -12.84 6.72 12.12
CA THR A 15 -12.30 8.06 12.42
C THR A 15 -11.15 8.46 11.52
N GLY A 16 -10.50 7.49 10.84
CA GLY A 16 -9.26 7.70 10.11
C GLY A 16 -8.03 7.85 11.00
N ARG A 17 -8.15 7.63 12.32
CA ARG A 17 -7.03 7.77 13.26
C ARG A 17 -5.97 6.71 12.98
N ILE A 18 -4.74 7.16 12.71
CA ILE A 18 -3.58 6.27 12.55
C ILE A 18 -3.12 5.80 13.93
N ILE A 19 -3.24 4.50 14.19
CA ILE A 19 -2.78 3.86 15.42
C ILE A 19 -1.27 3.61 15.35
N SER A 20 -0.77 3.20 14.19
CA SER A 20 0.66 2.96 13.95
C SER A 20 1.01 3.15 12.48
N LEU A 21 2.24 3.60 12.24
CA LEU A 21 2.83 3.76 10.91
C LEU A 21 4.30 3.32 10.97
N ALA A 22 4.66 2.37 10.12
CA ALA A 22 6.03 1.86 10.02
C ALA A 22 6.55 2.00 8.59
N SER A 23 7.82 2.36 8.47
CA SER A 23 8.56 2.46 7.21
C SER A 23 9.96 1.91 7.43
N LEU A 24 10.34 0.88 6.67
CA LEU A 24 11.61 0.19 6.81
C LEU A 24 12.44 0.25 5.50
N PRO A 25 13.77 0.33 5.59
CA PRO A 25 14.55 0.49 6.83
C PRO A 25 14.32 1.86 7.49
N ASP A 26 14.40 1.90 8.82
CA ASP A 26 14.28 3.12 9.63
C ASP A 26 15.64 3.57 10.19
N PHE A 27 15.63 4.51 11.12
CA PHE A 27 16.82 5.01 11.80
C PHE A 27 16.49 5.40 13.24
N ASP A 28 17.48 5.38 14.13
CA ASP A 28 17.34 5.95 15.47
C ASP A 28 17.23 7.49 15.38
N PRO A 29 16.13 8.11 15.82
CA PRO A 29 15.94 9.54 15.73
C PRO A 29 16.99 10.35 16.52
N ASN A 30 17.60 9.78 17.55
CA ASN A 30 18.69 10.43 18.29
C ASN A 30 20.00 10.45 17.50
N HIS A 31 20.12 9.59 16.49
CA HIS A 31 21.30 9.45 15.63
C HIS A 31 20.90 9.63 14.15
N ARG A 32 20.23 10.74 13.85
CA ARG A 32 19.70 11.01 12.51
C ARG A 32 20.80 10.99 11.43
N PRO A 33 20.65 10.17 10.36
CA PRO A 33 21.61 10.15 9.28
C PRO A 33 21.53 11.42 8.43
N LYS A 34 22.64 11.77 7.76
CA LYS A 34 22.65 12.85 6.77
C LYS A 34 21.84 12.45 5.54
N LEU A 35 21.31 13.45 4.83
CA LEU A 35 20.71 13.21 3.52
C LEU A 35 21.75 12.57 2.59
N PRO A 36 21.35 11.56 1.77
CA PRO A 36 22.27 10.95 0.82
C PRO A 36 22.75 12.00 -0.19
N SER A 37 24.07 12.06 -0.41
CA SER A 37 24.69 12.97 -1.36
C SER A 37 24.69 12.44 -2.80
N ARG A 38 24.36 11.15 -2.98
CA ARG A 38 24.27 10.41 -4.25
C ARG A 38 23.24 9.28 -4.09
N GLY A 39 22.70 8.80 -5.21
CA GLY A 39 21.70 7.73 -5.22
C GLY A 39 20.27 8.26 -5.10
N SER A 40 19.29 7.34 -5.08
CA SER A 40 17.88 7.70 -5.00
C SER A 40 17.50 8.09 -3.57
N ALA A 41 16.75 9.18 -3.41
CA ALA A 41 16.18 9.55 -2.11
C ALA A 41 15.35 8.40 -1.51
N ALA A 42 14.70 7.58 -2.35
CA ALA A 42 13.89 6.45 -1.92
C ALA A 42 14.69 5.30 -1.26
N GLU A 43 16.00 5.27 -1.42
CA GLU A 43 16.90 4.30 -0.76
C GLU A 43 17.36 4.77 0.63
N SER A 44 17.11 6.03 0.98
CA SER A 44 17.43 6.57 2.29
C SER A 44 16.49 6.00 3.38
N PRO A 45 16.99 5.69 4.60
CA PRO A 45 16.12 5.41 5.74
C PRO A 45 15.30 6.64 6.18
N LEU A 46 15.66 7.85 5.71
CA LEU A 46 14.87 9.06 5.92
C LEU A 46 13.61 9.11 5.04
N PHE A 47 13.53 8.28 4.00
CA PHE A 47 12.38 8.25 3.10
C PHE A 47 11.25 7.46 3.74
N ASN A 48 10.12 8.11 4.01
CA ASN A 48 8.98 7.44 4.58
C ASN A 48 8.17 6.74 3.48
N LYS A 49 8.40 5.45 3.34
CA LYS A 49 7.78 4.58 2.33
C LYS A 49 6.26 4.52 2.45
N ALA A 50 5.70 4.73 3.64
CA ALA A 50 4.26 4.66 3.85
C ALA A 50 3.51 5.89 3.29
N ILE A 51 4.17 7.06 3.21
CA ILE A 51 3.52 8.32 2.79
C ILE A 51 4.11 8.92 1.51
N GLN A 52 5.38 8.66 1.21
CA GLN A 52 6.08 9.21 0.03
C GLN A 52 6.25 8.16 -1.07
N GLY A 53 6.12 6.87 -0.74
CA GLY A 53 6.29 5.78 -1.69
C GLY A 53 5.14 5.74 -2.71
N VAL A 54 5.49 5.67 -3.99
CA VAL A 54 4.54 5.41 -5.08
C VAL A 54 4.74 3.97 -5.54
N TYR A 55 3.67 3.18 -5.51
CA TYR A 55 3.70 1.75 -5.82
C TYR A 55 2.59 1.37 -6.78
N GLU A 56 2.87 0.38 -7.62
CA GLU A 56 1.82 -0.34 -8.34
C GLU A 56 1.04 -1.21 -7.37
N LEU A 57 -0.25 -0.92 -7.20
CA LEU A 57 -1.10 -1.59 -6.20
C LEU A 57 -1.43 -3.05 -6.55
N GLY A 58 -1.30 -3.42 -7.83
CA GLY A 58 -1.59 -4.78 -8.31
C GLY A 58 -2.99 -5.25 -7.89
N SER A 59 -3.09 -6.51 -7.44
CA SER A 59 -4.39 -7.09 -7.08
C SER A 59 -5.09 -6.43 -5.89
N THR A 60 -4.39 -5.64 -5.05
CA THR A 60 -5.05 -4.90 -3.96
C THR A 60 -6.04 -3.85 -4.47
N PHE A 61 -5.83 -3.35 -5.69
CA PHE A 61 -6.72 -2.36 -6.32
C PHE A 61 -8.07 -2.94 -6.76
N LYS A 62 -8.18 -4.27 -6.92
CA LYS A 62 -9.41 -4.93 -7.42
C LYS A 62 -10.65 -4.63 -6.57
N ILE A 63 -10.47 -4.30 -5.28
CA ILE A 63 -11.58 -3.95 -4.39
C ILE A 63 -12.38 -2.77 -4.96
N PHE A 64 -11.71 -1.73 -5.48
CA PHE A 64 -12.38 -0.59 -6.09
C PHE A 64 -13.09 -0.96 -7.40
N THR A 65 -12.44 -1.73 -8.26
CA THR A 65 -13.04 -2.20 -9.52
C THR A 65 -14.31 -3.03 -9.27
N VAL A 66 -14.26 -3.95 -8.30
CA VAL A 66 -15.42 -4.77 -7.93
C VAL A 66 -16.51 -3.91 -7.29
N ALA A 67 -16.16 -3.00 -6.37
CA ALA A 67 -17.13 -2.10 -5.75
C ALA A 67 -17.86 -1.24 -6.81
N GLN A 68 -17.13 -0.72 -7.80
CA GLN A 68 -17.74 0.03 -8.91
C GLN A 68 -18.64 -0.84 -9.78
N ALA A 69 -18.23 -2.07 -10.09
CA ALA A 69 -19.05 -2.98 -10.88
C ALA A 69 -20.36 -3.36 -10.15
N LEU A 70 -20.31 -3.52 -8.83
CA LEU A 70 -21.47 -3.76 -7.99
C LEU A 70 -22.39 -2.53 -7.93
N GLU A 71 -21.83 -1.34 -7.73
CA GLU A 71 -22.58 -0.07 -7.70
C GLU A 71 -23.31 0.18 -9.02
N LEU A 72 -22.67 -0.12 -10.15
CA LEU A 72 -23.26 -0.01 -11.48
C LEU A 72 -24.21 -1.17 -11.84
N GLY A 73 -24.38 -2.15 -10.95
CA GLY A 73 -25.22 -3.34 -11.19
C GLY A 73 -24.74 -4.25 -12.31
N LEU A 74 -23.46 -4.16 -12.70
CA LEU A 74 -22.87 -4.93 -13.80
C LEU A 74 -22.60 -6.39 -13.41
N VAL A 75 -22.47 -6.67 -12.11
CA VAL A 75 -22.19 -8.00 -11.57
C VAL A 75 -23.03 -8.26 -10.31
N ASP A 76 -23.47 -9.50 -10.12
CA ASP A 76 -24.10 -9.98 -8.87
C ASP A 76 -23.06 -10.78 -8.07
N PRO A 77 -22.81 -10.48 -6.77
CA PRO A 77 -21.91 -11.28 -5.93
C PRO A 77 -22.23 -12.78 -5.88
N LYS A 78 -23.48 -13.16 -6.16
CA LYS A 78 -23.95 -14.55 -6.21
C LYS A 78 -23.76 -15.20 -7.57
N LEU A 79 -23.42 -14.42 -8.61
CA LEU A 79 -23.13 -14.93 -9.94
C LEU A 79 -21.91 -15.84 -9.87
N ARG A 80 -22.14 -17.16 -9.91
CA ARG A 80 -21.08 -18.11 -10.16
C ARG A 80 -20.90 -18.20 -11.67
N SER A 81 -19.70 -17.91 -12.18
CA SER A 81 -19.36 -18.15 -13.59
C SER A 81 -19.26 -19.65 -13.85
N ILE A 82 -20.41 -20.33 -13.89
CA ILE A 82 -20.55 -21.69 -14.38
C ILE A 82 -21.59 -21.66 -15.51
N GLN A 83 -21.41 -20.74 -16.46
CA GLN A 83 -21.93 -20.95 -17.80
C GLN A 83 -20.73 -21.16 -18.71
N LYS A 84 -20.48 -22.43 -18.98
CA LYS A 84 -19.73 -22.85 -20.15
C LYS A 84 -20.51 -22.29 -21.34
N VAL A 85 -19.96 -21.25 -21.97
CA VAL A 85 -20.44 -20.81 -23.30
C VAL A 85 -20.37 -22.05 -24.20
N PRO A 86 -21.44 -22.40 -24.93
CA PRO A 86 -21.43 -23.54 -25.84
C PRO A 86 -20.33 -23.43 -26.89
#